data_AF-A0A2S0JG55-F1
#
_entry.id   AF-A0A2S0JG55-F1
#
_cell.length_a   1.000
_cell.length_b   1.000
_cell.length_c   1.000
_cell.angle_alpha   90.00
_cell.angle_beta   90.00
_cell.angle_gamma   90.00
#
_symmetry.space_group_name_H-M   'P 1'
#
loop_
_entity.id
_entity.type
_entity.pdbx_description
1 polymer ?
#
loop_
_entity_poly.entity_id
_entity_poly.type
_entity_poly.pdbx_seq_one_letter_code
_entity_poly.pdbx_strand_id
1 'polypeptide(L)'
;MEIKFNHLKLQNFKSHKDLEVKFADLTKILADNAKGKSSIGEAITFLLYGNDLLGSKLDPSPVTYQADNTLVTLHLSVDDGELLLGREIAKGRNKFYVNEVPSKATEFNEVVEKLFDKDLFLSLFNPSYFFTLHWEKQRQMILKYTTAPANKEVLKELPKPQSDKLATLVKKHSLEDLDKIHRANKTKLDKQYIAAQSRTKTLREQLEQQAPTVPLDSLNAELSQLVKERNAIESVTDKAQGTNGRINILHSKIHALATERDHIRESFNHLKNEQVQDTCRVCKQTLQDEAIAAVNAEKEQRINQIKAQFQRVVDERKVLEEELETLEYVDVSEQLEKARLLQEKINPIEYEISKHRQLKALEEQVVAAEVNEKETLESLNESIFILDAIKDFKAKEAELQVKKVQGLFENLSIKLFEEVKTTGEDKPTFIVQMDGKDYLKLSFSEQTRAGLEVRDVLSTQSDVIAPCFVDNAETITKFKEPNGQLITSRVVEGKELEVSSE
;
A
#
# COMPACT_ATOMS: atom_id res chain seq x y z
N MET A 1 -5.82 46.28 -10.64
CA MET A 1 -4.90 46.85 -11.64
C MET A 1 -5.71 47.25 -12.85
N GLU A 2 -5.69 48.52 -13.21
CA GLU A 2 -6.42 49.08 -14.36
C GLU A 2 -5.45 49.55 -15.44
N ILE A 3 -5.67 49.11 -16.68
CA ILE A 3 -4.82 49.46 -17.82
C ILE A 3 -5.66 50.24 -18.83
N LYS A 4 -5.12 51.38 -19.27
CA LYS A 4 -5.72 52.21 -20.32
C LYS A 4 -4.69 52.45 -21.41
N PHE A 5 -5.10 52.29 -22.65
CA PHE A 5 -4.34 52.78 -23.79
C PHE A 5 -4.67 54.25 -23.98
N ASN A 6 -3.63 55.05 -24.16
CA ASN A 6 -3.76 56.49 -24.34
C ASN A 6 -3.53 56.85 -25.80
N HIS A 7 -2.45 56.33 -26.38
CA HIS A 7 -2.01 56.69 -27.71
C HIS A 7 -1.24 55.56 -28.38
N LEU A 8 -1.59 55.24 -29.62
CA LEU A 8 -0.86 54.30 -30.48
C LEU A 8 -0.36 55.05 -31.72
N LYS A 9 0.90 54.85 -32.05
CA LYS A 9 1.52 55.37 -33.27
C LYS A 9 2.13 54.23 -34.06
N LEU A 10 1.77 54.19 -35.34
CA LEU A 10 2.22 53.21 -36.31
C LEU A 10 3.04 53.90 -37.38
N GLN A 11 4.19 53.32 -37.69
CA GLN A 11 5.01 53.68 -38.83
C GLN A 11 5.30 52.42 -39.63
N ASN A 12 4.95 52.44 -40.91
CA ASN A 12 5.19 51.37 -41.86
C ASN A 12 4.66 49.99 -41.40
N PHE A 13 3.43 49.93 -40.86
CA PHE A 13 2.82 48.72 -40.32
C PHE A 13 1.66 48.25 -41.21
N LYS A 14 1.80 47.08 -41.84
CA LYS A 14 0.81 46.51 -42.79
C LYS A 14 0.33 47.53 -43.85
N SER A 15 -0.92 48.01 -43.75
CA SER A 15 -1.50 48.98 -44.67
C SER A 15 -1.21 50.44 -44.31
N HIS A 16 -0.63 50.69 -43.12
CA HIS A 16 -0.53 52.02 -42.52
C HIS A 16 0.90 52.56 -42.64
N LYS A 17 1.12 53.57 -43.51
CA LYS A 17 2.42 54.26 -43.62
C LYS A 17 2.72 55.06 -42.35
N ASP A 18 1.77 55.90 -41.96
CA ASP A 18 1.78 56.65 -40.71
C ASP A 18 0.34 56.71 -40.20
N LEU A 19 0.12 56.29 -38.96
CA LEU A 19 -1.17 56.38 -38.30
C LEU A 19 -0.99 56.70 -36.82
N GLU A 20 -1.77 57.66 -36.32
CA GLU A 20 -1.86 57.96 -34.90
C GLU A 20 -3.30 57.75 -34.43
N VAL A 21 -3.45 57.01 -33.33
CA VAL A 21 -4.73 56.68 -32.71
C VAL A 21 -4.69 57.15 -31.26
N LYS A 22 -5.63 58.02 -30.89
CA LYS A 22 -5.87 58.41 -29.50
C LYS A 22 -7.03 57.59 -28.98
N PHE A 23 -6.82 56.82 -27.93
CA PHE A 23 -7.89 56.02 -27.33
C PHE A 23 -8.59 56.81 -26.24
N ALA A 24 -9.88 56.54 -26.09
CA ALA A 24 -10.73 57.03 -25.00
C ALA A 24 -11.49 55.83 -24.39
N ASP A 25 -12.43 56.09 -23.49
CA ASP A 25 -13.24 55.03 -22.88
C ASP A 25 -14.02 54.25 -23.95
N LEU A 26 -14.52 54.95 -24.99
CA LEU A 26 -15.06 54.34 -26.19
C LEU A 26 -14.29 54.81 -27.43
N THR A 27 -13.70 53.88 -28.18
CA THR A 27 -13.02 54.16 -29.45
C THR A 27 -13.66 53.37 -30.58
N LYS A 28 -14.09 54.05 -31.64
CA LYS A 28 -14.73 53.47 -32.84
C LYS A 28 -13.80 53.64 -34.04
N ILE A 29 -13.41 52.52 -34.63
CA ILE A 29 -12.61 52.43 -35.84
C ILE A 29 -13.56 52.06 -36.98
N LEU A 30 -13.85 53.01 -37.86
CA LEU A 30 -14.85 52.90 -38.92
C LEU A 30 -14.15 52.93 -40.28
N ALA A 31 -14.36 51.91 -41.10
CA ALA A 31 -13.82 51.87 -42.47
C ALA A 31 -14.47 50.76 -43.30
N ASP A 32 -14.32 50.80 -44.62
CA ASP A 32 -14.66 49.69 -45.50
C ASP A 32 -13.72 48.49 -45.30
N ASN A 33 -14.08 47.34 -45.86
CA ASN A 33 -13.24 46.14 -45.87
C ASN A 33 -11.87 46.42 -46.48
N ALA A 34 -10.85 45.71 -45.98
CA ALA A 34 -9.44 45.85 -46.39
C ALA A 34 -8.78 47.24 -46.18
N LYS A 35 -9.41 48.15 -45.43
CA LYS A 35 -8.83 49.47 -45.07
C LYS A 35 -7.94 49.46 -43.80
N GLY A 36 -7.61 48.28 -43.27
CA GLY A 36 -6.65 48.13 -42.18
C GLY A 36 -7.19 48.35 -40.76
N LYS A 37 -8.51 48.18 -40.54
CA LYS A 37 -9.13 48.32 -39.21
C LYS A 37 -8.55 47.33 -38.18
N SER A 38 -8.57 46.04 -38.50
CA SER A 38 -8.05 44.97 -37.64
C SER A 38 -6.55 45.13 -37.36
N SER A 39 -5.80 45.71 -38.30
CA SER A 39 -4.38 46.01 -38.16
C SER A 39 -4.05 46.93 -36.97
N ILE A 40 -5.01 47.77 -36.53
CA ILE A 40 -4.82 48.63 -35.36
C ILE A 40 -4.76 47.79 -34.07
N GLY A 41 -5.68 46.83 -33.91
CA GLY A 41 -5.65 45.90 -32.78
C GLY A 41 -4.44 44.96 -32.84
N GLU A 42 -4.11 44.43 -34.02
CA GLU A 42 -2.94 43.57 -34.22
C GLU A 42 -1.62 44.28 -33.93
N ALA A 43 -1.53 45.60 -34.15
CA ALA A 43 -0.34 46.37 -33.82
C ALA A 43 -0.01 46.31 -32.31
N ILE A 44 -1.04 46.34 -31.46
CA ILE A 44 -0.90 46.24 -30.01
C ILE A 44 -0.42 44.83 -29.62
N THR A 45 -1.03 43.77 -30.12
CA THR A 45 -0.61 42.40 -29.82
C THR A 45 0.77 42.07 -30.39
N PHE A 46 1.12 42.67 -31.53
CA PHE A 46 2.44 42.58 -32.12
C PHE A 46 3.51 43.28 -31.27
N LEU A 47 3.22 44.50 -30.83
CA LEU A 47 4.12 45.25 -29.95
C LEU A 47 4.45 44.42 -28.70
N LEU A 48 3.42 43.92 -28.02
CA LEU A 48 3.57 43.24 -26.73
C LEU A 48 4.13 41.82 -26.87
N TYR A 49 3.69 41.04 -27.87
CA TYR A 49 3.98 39.61 -27.95
C TYR A 49 4.52 39.12 -29.29
N GLY A 50 4.45 39.94 -30.33
CA GLY A 50 4.79 39.54 -31.71
C GLY A 50 3.73 38.66 -32.35
N ASN A 51 2.50 38.74 -31.84
CA ASN A 51 1.39 37.89 -32.23
C ASN A 51 0.26 38.70 -32.89
N ASP A 52 -0.60 38.00 -33.63
CA ASP A 52 -1.89 38.52 -34.07
C ASP A 52 -2.91 38.49 -32.91
N LEU A 53 -4.14 38.94 -33.21
CA LEU A 53 -5.25 38.97 -32.24
C LEU A 53 -5.68 37.58 -31.73
N LEU A 54 -5.29 36.50 -32.40
CA LEU A 54 -5.65 35.12 -32.06
C LEU A 54 -4.47 34.33 -31.45
N GLY A 55 -3.31 34.95 -31.29
CA GLY A 55 -2.12 34.37 -30.68
C GLY A 55 -1.11 33.73 -31.61
N SER A 56 -1.35 33.75 -32.93
CA SER A 56 -0.39 33.25 -33.91
C SER A 56 0.70 34.29 -34.17
N LYS A 57 1.88 33.85 -34.64
CA LYS A 57 2.97 34.78 -34.98
C LYS A 57 2.51 35.74 -36.09
N LEU A 58 2.72 37.04 -35.89
CA LEU A 58 2.34 38.05 -36.87
C LEU A 58 3.54 38.49 -37.74
N ASP A 59 3.28 38.66 -39.04
CA ASP A 59 4.14 39.43 -39.94
C ASP A 59 3.61 40.89 -40.02
N PRO A 60 4.36 41.88 -39.51
CA PRO A 60 3.94 43.28 -39.51
C PRO A 60 4.30 44.03 -40.81
N SER A 61 4.96 43.37 -41.76
CA SER A 61 5.55 43.99 -42.94
C SER A 61 4.50 44.73 -43.78
N PRO A 62 4.86 45.87 -44.38
CA PRO A 62 4.00 46.56 -45.34
C PRO A 62 3.50 45.66 -46.47
N VAL A 63 2.21 45.74 -46.77
CA VAL A 63 1.58 44.89 -47.81
C VAL A 63 1.52 45.62 -49.16
N THR A 64 1.32 46.93 -49.16
CA THR A 64 1.04 47.74 -50.35
C THR A 64 2.17 48.69 -50.76
N TYR A 65 3.27 48.72 -50.00
CA TYR A 65 4.43 49.58 -50.24
C TYR A 65 5.71 48.94 -49.69
N GLN A 66 6.87 49.51 -50.02
CA GLN A 66 8.16 49.11 -49.45
C GLN A 66 8.56 50.09 -48.35
N ALA A 67 9.12 49.56 -47.26
CA ALA A 67 9.73 50.35 -46.20
C ALA A 67 10.92 49.60 -45.60
N ASP A 68 11.92 50.35 -45.13
CA ASP A 68 13.15 49.79 -44.53
C ASP A 68 12.97 49.37 -43.07
N ASN A 69 11.92 49.87 -42.42
CA ASN A 69 11.56 49.55 -41.06
C ASN A 69 10.03 49.53 -40.85
N THR A 70 9.61 48.89 -39.76
CA THR A 70 8.25 48.95 -39.20
C THR A 70 8.37 49.28 -37.72
N LEU A 71 7.68 50.31 -37.23
CA LEU A 71 7.72 50.73 -35.83
C LEU A 71 6.29 50.87 -35.28
N VAL A 72 6.07 50.30 -34.11
CA VAL A 72 4.84 50.47 -33.33
C VAL A 72 5.22 51.02 -31.97
N THR A 73 4.53 52.07 -31.52
CA THR A 73 4.66 52.60 -30.16
C THR A 73 3.30 52.75 -29.50
N LEU A 74 3.17 52.29 -28.26
CA LEU A 74 1.95 52.38 -27.45
C LEU A 74 2.27 53.08 -26.14
N HIS A 75 1.55 54.17 -25.89
CA HIS A 75 1.49 54.86 -24.61
C HIS A 75 0.28 54.33 -23.83
N LEU A 76 0.51 53.86 -22.62
CA LEU A 76 -0.50 53.25 -21.76
C LEU A 76 -0.32 53.69 -20.31
N SER A 77 -1.44 53.84 -19.60
CA SER A 77 -1.47 54.01 -18.15
C SER A 77 -1.72 52.65 -17.49
N VAL A 78 -0.99 52.37 -16.41
CA VAL A 78 -1.23 51.22 -15.51
C VAL A 78 -1.42 51.78 -14.10
N ASP A 79 -2.64 51.67 -13.58
CA ASP A 79 -3.08 52.38 -12.38
C ASP A 79 -2.74 53.88 -12.48
N ASP A 80 -1.86 54.41 -11.62
CA ASP A 80 -1.42 55.82 -11.64
C ASP A 80 -0.13 56.07 -12.43
N GLY A 81 0.47 55.04 -13.03
CA GLY A 81 1.75 55.12 -13.75
C GLY A 81 1.60 55.18 -15.26
N GLU A 82 2.50 55.90 -15.94
CA GLU A 82 2.58 55.96 -17.41
C GLU A 82 3.71 55.08 -17.94
N LEU A 83 3.47 54.41 -19.07
CA LEU A 83 4.44 53.57 -19.75
C LEU A 83 4.37 53.77 -21.26
N LEU A 84 5.52 53.96 -21.89
CA LEU A 84 5.67 53.98 -23.34
C LEU A 84 6.46 52.75 -23.80
N LEU A 85 5.82 51.90 -24.58
CA LEU A 85 6.44 50.71 -25.17
C LEU A 85 6.62 50.90 -26.67
N GLY A 86 7.76 50.47 -27.21
CA GLY A 86 8.07 50.52 -28.63
C GLY A 86 8.67 49.21 -29.15
N ARG A 87 8.27 48.81 -30.35
CA ARG A 87 8.86 47.68 -31.08
C ARG A 87 9.08 48.05 -32.53
N GLU A 88 10.32 47.92 -32.97
CA GLU A 88 10.74 48.19 -34.34
C GLU A 88 11.30 46.91 -34.98
N ILE A 89 10.96 46.65 -36.24
CA ILE A 89 11.70 45.74 -37.11
C ILE A 89 12.44 46.60 -38.13
N ALA A 90 13.77 46.62 -38.05
CA ALA A 90 14.63 47.31 -39.01
C ALA A 90 15.66 46.34 -39.56
N LYS A 91 15.75 46.23 -40.90
CA LYS A 91 16.66 45.28 -41.58
C LYS A 91 16.52 43.84 -41.04
N GLY A 92 15.29 43.39 -40.80
CA GLY A 92 14.98 42.05 -40.31
C GLY A 92 15.31 41.77 -38.84
N ARG A 93 15.72 42.78 -38.06
CA ARG A 93 16.02 42.63 -36.62
C ARG A 93 15.01 43.40 -35.77
N ASN A 94 14.51 42.76 -34.71
CA ASN A 94 13.69 43.41 -33.69
C ASN A 94 14.55 44.32 -32.82
N LYS A 95 14.06 45.52 -32.54
CA LYS A 95 14.53 46.44 -31.51
C LYS A 95 13.35 46.81 -30.61
N PHE A 96 13.61 46.94 -29.33
CA PHE A 96 12.59 47.24 -28.33
C PHE A 96 12.95 48.53 -27.61
N TYR A 97 11.91 49.25 -27.16
CA TYR A 97 12.05 50.52 -26.45
C TYR A 97 11.11 50.53 -25.24
N VAL A 98 11.61 50.99 -24.10
CA VAL A 98 10.83 51.22 -22.88
C VAL A 98 11.09 52.66 -22.44
N ASN A 99 10.05 53.49 -22.40
CA ASN A 99 10.14 54.93 -22.11
C ASN A 99 11.21 55.62 -22.98
N GLU A 100 11.13 55.40 -24.29
CA GLU A 100 12.07 55.93 -25.32
C GLU A 100 13.50 55.37 -25.25
N VAL A 101 13.85 54.58 -24.23
CA VAL A 101 15.18 53.97 -24.07
C VAL A 101 15.25 52.64 -24.83
N PRO A 102 16.24 52.42 -25.71
CA PRO A 102 16.47 51.12 -26.33
C PRO A 102 16.73 50.03 -25.28
N SER A 103 15.98 48.93 -25.34
CA SER A 103 16.05 47.82 -24.37
C SER A 103 16.34 46.50 -25.05
N LYS A 104 16.95 45.57 -24.31
CA LYS A 104 17.09 44.19 -24.79
C LYS A 104 15.73 43.50 -24.80
N ALA A 105 15.59 42.48 -25.65
CA ALA A 105 14.35 41.70 -25.73
C ALA A 105 13.94 41.09 -24.38
N THR A 106 14.91 40.63 -23.58
CA THR A 106 14.66 40.08 -22.24
C THR A 106 14.10 41.12 -21.28
N GLU A 107 14.70 42.32 -21.24
CA GLU A 107 14.25 43.43 -20.38
C GLU A 107 12.85 43.91 -20.78
N PHE A 108 12.59 44.01 -22.09
CA PHE A 108 11.25 44.36 -22.60
C PHE A 108 10.20 43.32 -22.22
N ASN A 109 10.51 42.03 -22.41
CA ASN A 109 9.59 40.94 -22.06
C ASN A 109 9.31 40.91 -20.55
N GLU A 110 10.32 41.14 -19.70
CA GLU A 110 10.13 41.24 -18.25
C GLU A 110 9.22 42.41 -17.85
N VAL A 111 9.29 43.55 -18.57
CA VAL A 111 8.37 44.67 -18.36
C VAL A 111 6.95 44.25 -18.74
N VAL A 112 6.74 43.62 -19.91
CA VAL A 112 5.42 43.16 -20.36
C VAL A 112 4.83 42.08 -19.44
N GLU A 113 5.62 41.10 -19.01
CA GLU A 113 5.19 40.01 -18.12
C GLU A 113 4.82 40.52 -16.71
N LYS A 114 5.45 41.60 -16.23
CA LYS A 114 5.06 42.27 -14.98
C LYS A 114 3.69 42.95 -15.08
N LEU A 115 3.28 43.37 -16.27
CA LEU A 115 1.94 43.91 -16.47
C LEU A 115 0.91 42.79 -16.42
N PHE A 116 1.10 41.72 -17.21
CA PHE A 116 0.13 40.62 -17.26
C PHE A 116 0.68 39.34 -17.87
N ASP A 117 0.11 38.22 -17.44
CA ASP A 117 0.21 36.94 -18.14
C ASP A 117 -0.34 37.09 -19.57
N LYS A 118 0.40 36.56 -20.54
CA LYS A 118 0.08 36.69 -21.97
C LYS A 118 -1.31 36.18 -22.33
N ASP A 119 -1.64 34.98 -21.89
CA ASP A 119 -2.90 34.34 -22.27
C ASP A 119 -4.07 35.09 -21.60
N LEU A 120 -3.89 35.54 -20.34
CA LEU A 120 -4.86 36.40 -19.67
C LEU A 120 -5.11 37.69 -20.45
N PHE A 121 -4.07 38.46 -20.77
CA PHE A 121 -4.26 39.72 -21.48
C PHE A 121 -4.89 39.54 -22.85
N LEU A 122 -4.45 38.55 -23.64
CA LEU A 122 -5.04 38.33 -24.96
C LEU A 122 -6.52 37.91 -24.85
N SER A 123 -6.90 37.15 -23.81
CA SER A 123 -8.31 36.85 -23.51
C SER A 123 -9.10 38.08 -23.05
N LEU A 124 -8.46 39.05 -22.40
CA LEU A 124 -9.10 40.32 -22.01
C LEU A 124 -9.23 41.29 -23.20
N PHE A 125 -8.22 41.29 -24.07
CA PHE A 125 -8.09 42.20 -25.20
C PHE A 125 -8.94 41.77 -26.39
N ASN A 126 -9.04 40.47 -26.70
CA ASN A 126 -9.89 39.97 -27.80
C ASN A 126 -10.87 38.91 -27.29
N PRO A 127 -12.20 39.15 -27.40
CA PRO A 127 -13.25 38.20 -27.00
C PRO A 127 -13.09 36.79 -27.60
N SER A 128 -12.46 36.67 -28.77
CA SER A 128 -12.31 35.37 -29.45
C SER A 128 -11.09 34.57 -28.98
N TYR A 129 -10.10 35.21 -28.36
CA TYR A 129 -8.81 34.59 -28.07
C TYR A 129 -8.91 33.42 -27.10
N PHE A 130 -9.71 33.54 -26.03
CA PHE A 130 -9.87 32.48 -25.04
C PHE A 130 -10.23 31.13 -25.69
N PHE A 131 -11.08 31.15 -26.70
CA PHE A 131 -11.57 29.94 -27.36
C PHE A 131 -10.61 29.33 -28.38
N THR A 132 -9.50 30.02 -28.70
CA THR A 132 -8.42 29.44 -29.52
C THR A 132 -7.46 28.57 -28.70
N LEU A 133 -7.47 28.73 -27.37
CA LEU A 133 -6.67 27.92 -26.46
C LEU A 133 -7.17 26.47 -26.40
N HIS A 134 -6.27 25.54 -26.13
CA HIS A 134 -6.65 24.16 -25.83
C HIS A 134 -7.55 24.10 -24.58
N TRP A 135 -8.53 23.20 -24.56
CA TRP A 135 -9.56 23.13 -23.51
C TRP A 135 -8.97 23.00 -22.09
N GLU A 136 -7.81 22.36 -21.93
CA GLU A 136 -7.11 22.26 -20.64
C GLU A 136 -6.64 23.63 -20.13
N LYS A 137 -6.13 24.48 -21.03
CA LYS A 137 -5.75 25.87 -20.71
C LYS A 137 -6.98 26.72 -20.42
N GLN A 138 -8.04 26.60 -21.21
CA GLN A 138 -9.31 27.29 -20.94
C GLN A 138 -9.83 26.95 -19.53
N ARG A 139 -9.86 25.66 -19.20
CA ARG A 139 -10.21 25.16 -17.87
C ARG A 139 -9.30 25.74 -16.79
N GLN A 140 -7.99 25.69 -16.99
CA GLN A 140 -7.03 26.23 -16.02
C GLN A 140 -7.25 27.72 -15.77
N MET A 141 -7.45 28.53 -16.80
CA MET A 141 -7.63 29.98 -16.66
C MET A 141 -8.88 30.34 -15.86
N ILE A 142 -10.00 29.67 -16.13
CA ILE A 142 -11.25 29.88 -15.40
C ILE A 142 -11.15 29.37 -13.96
N LEU A 143 -10.47 28.23 -13.75
CA LEU A 143 -10.33 27.62 -12.42
C LEU A 143 -9.26 28.28 -11.54
N LYS A 144 -8.30 29.01 -12.13
CA LYS A 144 -7.15 29.58 -11.41
C LYS A 144 -7.54 30.48 -10.24
N TYR A 145 -8.65 31.20 -10.39
CA TYR A 145 -9.12 32.20 -9.43
C TYR A 145 -10.37 31.73 -8.66
N THR A 146 -10.95 30.58 -9.01
CA THR A 146 -12.05 30.01 -8.23
C THR A 146 -11.52 29.21 -7.04
N THR A 147 -11.96 29.59 -5.85
CA THR A 147 -11.65 28.85 -4.64
C THR A 147 -12.25 27.45 -4.70
N ALA A 148 -11.40 26.44 -4.50
CA ALA A 148 -11.85 25.06 -4.35
C ALA A 148 -12.92 24.96 -3.25
N PRO A 149 -13.97 24.13 -3.42
CA PRO A 149 -14.95 23.94 -2.38
C PRO A 149 -14.27 23.38 -1.12
N ALA A 150 -14.64 23.89 0.05
CA ALA A 150 -14.04 23.42 1.28
C ALA A 150 -14.40 21.95 1.49
N ASN A 151 -13.51 21.14 2.08
CA ASN A 151 -13.79 19.72 2.32
C ASN A 151 -15.13 19.50 3.05
N LYS A 152 -15.50 20.40 3.96
CA LYS A 152 -16.78 20.36 4.68
C LYS A 152 -18.00 20.56 3.77
N GLU A 153 -17.86 21.34 2.69
CA GLU A 153 -18.90 21.50 1.67
C GLU A 153 -19.06 20.22 0.87
N VAL A 154 -17.94 19.64 0.40
CA VAL A 154 -17.95 18.39 -0.37
C VAL A 154 -18.51 17.22 0.46
N LEU A 155 -18.08 17.08 1.71
CA LEU A 155 -18.52 15.99 2.60
C LEU A 155 -20.03 16.01 2.85
N LYS A 156 -20.67 17.20 2.92
CA LYS A 156 -22.13 17.31 3.12
C LYS A 156 -22.95 16.74 1.97
N GLU A 157 -22.39 16.72 0.77
CA GLU A 157 -23.04 16.24 -0.45
C GLU A 157 -22.76 14.76 -0.72
N LEU A 158 -21.94 14.10 0.12
CA LEU A 158 -21.67 12.67 0.03
C LEU A 158 -22.66 11.85 0.86
N PRO A 159 -22.89 10.58 0.48
CA PRO A 159 -23.58 9.62 1.33
C PRO A 159 -23.01 9.61 2.76
N LYS A 160 -23.90 9.62 3.75
CA LYS A 160 -23.53 9.75 5.17
C LYS A 160 -22.42 8.78 5.63
N PRO A 161 -22.42 7.48 5.25
CA PRO A 161 -21.34 6.57 5.62
C PRO A 161 -19.95 7.00 5.10
N GLN A 162 -19.89 7.48 3.86
CA GLN A 162 -18.64 7.95 3.24
C GLN A 162 -18.19 9.27 3.88
N SER A 163 -19.12 10.21 4.07
CA SER A 163 -18.87 11.49 4.73
C SER A 163 -18.30 11.28 6.14
N ASP A 164 -18.96 10.48 6.98
CA ASP A 164 -18.56 10.27 8.37
C ASP A 164 -17.18 9.58 8.47
N LYS A 165 -16.93 8.62 7.57
CA LYS A 165 -15.64 7.92 7.49
C LYS A 165 -14.52 8.88 7.09
N LEU A 166 -14.67 9.60 5.98
CA LEU A 166 -13.66 10.53 5.50
C LEU A 166 -13.44 11.69 6.46
N ALA A 167 -14.50 12.29 7.02
CA ALA A 167 -14.43 13.38 8.00
C ALA A 167 -13.58 13.03 9.22
N THR A 168 -13.53 11.74 9.59
CA THR A 168 -12.68 11.24 10.67
C THR A 168 -11.24 11.07 10.23
N LEU A 169 -11.01 10.47 9.06
CA LEU A 169 -9.67 10.16 8.54
C LEU A 169 -8.88 11.41 8.14
N VAL A 170 -9.55 12.40 7.54
CA VAL A 170 -8.90 13.63 7.07
C VAL A 170 -8.36 14.52 8.20
N LYS A 171 -8.72 14.24 9.46
CA LYS A 171 -8.13 14.90 10.64
C LYS A 171 -6.66 14.50 10.86
N LYS A 172 -6.24 13.35 10.34
CA LYS A 172 -4.90 12.79 10.53
C LYS A 172 -4.04 12.85 9.27
N HIS A 173 -4.63 12.62 8.11
CA HIS A 173 -3.93 12.53 6.83
C HIS A 173 -4.66 13.32 5.75
N SER A 174 -3.93 13.80 4.73
CA SER A 174 -4.57 14.39 3.56
C SER A 174 -5.36 13.32 2.77
N LEU A 175 -6.32 13.73 1.92
CA LEU A 175 -7.03 12.80 1.04
C LEU A 175 -6.08 12.07 0.08
N GLU A 176 -5.00 12.73 -0.34
CA GLU A 176 -3.99 12.12 -1.21
C GLU A 176 -3.16 11.06 -0.47
N ASP A 177 -2.78 11.32 0.78
CA ASP A 177 -2.08 10.34 1.61
C ASP A 177 -2.97 9.14 1.92
N LEU A 178 -4.25 9.38 2.22
CA LEU A 178 -5.24 8.31 2.44
C LEU A 178 -5.40 7.43 1.19
N ASP A 179 -5.46 8.04 0.00
CA ASP A 179 -5.51 7.30 -1.26
C ASP A 179 -4.27 6.39 -1.42
N LYS A 180 -3.06 6.91 -1.16
CA LYS A 180 -1.81 6.14 -1.22
C LYS A 180 -1.79 5.00 -0.20
N ILE A 181 -2.15 5.28 1.06
CA ILE A 181 -2.19 4.31 2.16
C ILE A 181 -3.15 3.17 1.82
N HIS A 182 -4.39 3.50 1.43
CA HIS A 182 -5.41 2.48 1.21
C HIS A 182 -5.23 1.71 -0.09
N ARG A 183 -4.57 2.26 -1.11
CA ARG A 183 -4.11 1.48 -2.29
C ARG A 183 -3.08 0.44 -1.90
N ALA A 184 -2.06 0.84 -1.13
CA ALA A 184 -1.05 -0.10 -0.64
C ALA A 184 -1.66 -1.18 0.26
N ASN A 185 -2.55 -0.78 1.18
CA ASN A 185 -3.28 -1.71 2.04
C ASN A 185 -4.16 -2.67 1.26
N LYS A 186 -4.93 -2.19 0.27
CA LYS A 186 -5.77 -3.04 -0.58
C LYS A 186 -4.93 -4.13 -1.25
N THR A 187 -3.81 -3.78 -1.90
CA THR A 187 -2.94 -4.76 -2.56
C THR A 187 -2.34 -5.77 -1.58
N LYS A 188 -1.94 -5.31 -0.38
CA LYS A 188 -1.40 -6.20 0.66
C LYS A 188 -2.47 -7.14 1.22
N LEU A 189 -3.62 -6.60 1.61
CA LEU A 189 -4.71 -7.32 2.25
C LEU A 189 -5.38 -8.30 1.27
N ASP A 190 -5.47 -7.97 -0.01
CA ASP A 190 -5.98 -8.88 -1.04
C ASP A 190 -5.14 -10.16 -1.11
N LYS A 191 -3.81 -10.03 -1.14
CA LYS A 191 -2.89 -11.18 -1.08
C LYS A 191 -3.02 -11.97 0.22
N GLN A 192 -3.15 -11.26 1.35
CA GLN A 192 -3.32 -11.90 2.67
C GLN A 192 -4.65 -12.66 2.76
N TYR A 193 -5.73 -12.11 2.19
CA TYR A 193 -7.04 -12.73 2.16
C TYR A 193 -7.03 -14.00 1.30
N ILE A 194 -6.43 -13.96 0.10
CA ILE A 194 -6.27 -15.15 -0.75
C ILE A 194 -5.49 -16.26 -0.02
N ALA A 195 -4.42 -15.88 0.68
CA ALA A 195 -3.62 -16.82 1.46
C ALA A 195 -4.42 -17.39 2.66
N ALA A 196 -5.18 -16.55 3.36
CA ALA A 196 -6.02 -16.96 4.48
C ALA A 196 -7.12 -17.92 4.02
N GLN A 197 -7.84 -17.58 2.95
CA GLN A 197 -8.88 -18.43 2.36
C GLN A 197 -8.32 -19.79 1.92
N SER A 198 -7.14 -19.81 1.29
CA SER A 198 -6.47 -21.05 0.92
C SER A 198 -6.16 -21.91 2.13
N ARG A 199 -5.62 -21.31 3.21
CA ARG A 199 -5.32 -22.00 4.46
C ARG A 199 -6.57 -22.56 5.13
N THR A 200 -7.63 -21.77 5.25
CA THR A 200 -8.92 -22.21 5.83
C THR A 200 -9.47 -23.39 5.05
N LYS A 201 -9.45 -23.32 3.70
CA LYS A 201 -9.89 -24.41 2.84
C LYS A 201 -9.11 -25.69 3.09
N THR A 202 -7.78 -25.63 3.11
CA THR A 202 -6.93 -26.81 3.37
C THR A 202 -7.19 -27.42 4.74
N LEU A 203 -7.34 -26.61 5.80
CA LEU A 203 -7.62 -27.12 7.14
C LEU A 203 -9.00 -27.76 7.24
N ARG A 204 -10.02 -27.20 6.57
CA ARG A 204 -11.36 -27.81 6.49
C ARG A 204 -11.33 -29.15 5.76
N GLU A 205 -10.63 -29.24 4.63
CA GLU A 205 -10.46 -30.51 3.89
C GLU A 205 -9.75 -31.57 4.74
N GLN A 206 -8.73 -31.19 5.52
CA GLN A 206 -8.07 -32.09 6.46
C GLN A 206 -9.00 -32.56 7.58
N LEU A 207 -9.82 -31.65 8.12
CA LEU A 207 -10.77 -31.96 9.19
C LEU A 207 -11.84 -32.97 8.71
N GLU A 208 -12.35 -32.77 7.50
CA GLU A 208 -13.35 -33.67 6.90
C GLU A 208 -12.79 -35.07 6.64
N GLN A 209 -11.52 -35.17 6.23
CA GLN A 209 -10.86 -36.46 5.99
C GLN A 209 -10.54 -37.26 7.25
N GLN A 210 -10.45 -36.61 8.42
CA GLN A 210 -10.02 -37.22 9.68
C GLN A 210 -11.17 -37.58 10.64
N ALA A 211 -12.42 -37.58 10.16
CA ALA A 211 -13.59 -37.86 10.99
C ALA A 211 -13.51 -39.25 11.68
N PRO A 212 -13.53 -39.32 13.03
CA PRO A 212 -13.48 -40.57 13.76
C PRO A 212 -14.77 -41.35 13.60
N THR A 213 -14.65 -42.67 13.50
CA THR A 213 -15.78 -43.59 13.29
C THR A 213 -16.43 -44.05 14.58
N VAL A 214 -15.74 -43.89 15.73
CA VAL A 214 -16.20 -44.35 17.04
C VAL A 214 -16.24 -43.17 18.02
N PRO A 215 -17.29 -43.04 18.87
CA PRO A 215 -17.34 -41.98 19.88
C PRO A 215 -16.23 -42.11 20.93
N LEU A 216 -15.60 -40.99 21.29
CA LEU A 216 -14.51 -40.91 22.28
C LEU A 216 -14.90 -41.49 23.64
N ASP A 217 -16.14 -41.27 24.09
CA ASP A 217 -16.64 -41.79 25.36
C ASP A 217 -16.68 -43.32 25.39
N SER A 218 -17.01 -43.95 24.26
CA SER A 218 -17.00 -45.40 24.11
C SER A 218 -15.57 -45.95 24.21
N LEU A 219 -14.62 -45.33 23.52
CA LEU A 219 -13.21 -45.72 23.55
C LEU A 219 -12.61 -45.57 24.96
N ASN A 220 -12.92 -44.47 25.66
CA ASN A 220 -12.45 -44.24 27.02
C ASN A 220 -13.03 -45.28 28.01
N ALA A 221 -14.29 -45.64 27.87
CA ALA A 221 -14.93 -46.66 28.71
C ALA A 221 -14.27 -48.03 28.49
N GLU A 222 -14.08 -48.44 27.24
CA GLU A 222 -13.41 -49.70 26.89
C GLU A 222 -11.96 -49.74 27.36
N LEU A 223 -11.20 -48.67 27.14
CA LEU A 223 -9.82 -48.54 27.61
C LEU A 223 -9.74 -48.66 29.13
N SER A 224 -10.62 -47.96 29.86
CA SER A 224 -10.63 -48.00 31.32
C SER A 224 -10.88 -49.41 31.86
N GLN A 225 -11.70 -50.21 31.18
CA GLN A 225 -11.95 -51.59 31.58
C GLN A 225 -10.73 -52.48 31.32
N LEU A 226 -10.18 -52.43 30.10
CA LEU A 226 -9.02 -53.26 29.72
C LEU A 226 -7.76 -52.93 30.54
N VAL A 227 -7.52 -51.65 30.83
CA VAL A 227 -6.41 -51.22 31.69
C VAL A 227 -6.60 -51.72 33.12
N LYS A 228 -7.83 -51.72 33.65
CA LYS A 228 -8.12 -52.27 34.97
C LYS A 228 -7.84 -53.77 35.04
N GLU A 229 -8.23 -54.52 34.00
CA GLU A 229 -7.95 -55.96 33.89
C GLU A 229 -6.44 -56.22 33.79
N ARG A 230 -5.70 -55.45 32.98
CA ARG A 230 -4.24 -55.57 32.85
C ARG A 230 -3.52 -55.27 34.16
N ASN A 231 -3.87 -54.17 34.83
CA ASN A 231 -3.23 -53.77 36.08
C ASN A 231 -3.47 -54.79 37.21
N ALA A 232 -4.61 -55.47 37.21
CA ALA A 232 -4.87 -56.56 38.16
C ALA A 232 -3.94 -57.76 37.93
N ILE A 233 -3.64 -58.09 36.67
CA ILE A 233 -2.68 -59.15 36.31
C ILE A 233 -1.25 -58.72 36.67
N GLU A 234 -0.87 -57.48 36.37
CA GLU A 234 0.46 -56.91 36.66
C GLU A 234 0.77 -56.98 38.17
N SER A 235 -0.21 -56.68 39.03
CA SER A 235 -0.05 -56.83 40.48
C SER A 235 0.24 -58.27 40.93
N VAL A 236 -0.24 -59.28 40.20
CA VAL A 236 0.04 -60.69 40.50
C VAL A 236 1.44 -61.07 40.01
N THR A 237 1.80 -60.65 38.79
CA THR A 237 3.11 -60.94 38.21
C THR A 237 4.25 -60.27 38.97
N ASP A 238 4.06 -59.04 39.46
CA ASP A 238 5.06 -58.32 40.25
C ASP A 238 5.39 -59.03 41.56
N LYS A 239 4.36 -59.54 42.25
CA LYS A 239 4.53 -60.32 43.50
C LYS A 239 5.25 -61.63 43.24
N ALA A 240 4.89 -62.32 42.15
CA ALA A 240 5.55 -63.56 41.74
C ALA A 240 7.00 -63.31 41.33
N GLN A 241 7.31 -62.21 40.63
CA GLN A 241 8.67 -61.83 40.24
C GLN A 241 9.56 -61.63 41.47
N GLY A 242 9.06 -60.97 42.53
CA GLY A 242 9.79 -60.83 43.78
C GLY A 242 10.10 -62.18 44.44
N THR A 243 9.11 -63.06 44.50
CA THR A 243 9.23 -64.39 45.13
C THR A 243 10.15 -65.32 44.32
N ASN A 244 9.90 -65.46 43.02
CA ASN A 244 10.71 -66.28 42.11
C ASN A 244 12.14 -65.74 41.98
N GLY A 245 12.31 -64.41 42.00
CA GLY A 245 13.62 -63.77 42.05
C GLY A 245 14.42 -64.18 43.30
N ARG A 246 13.77 -64.20 44.48
CA ARG A 246 14.39 -64.68 45.72
C ARG A 246 14.77 -66.16 45.63
N ILE A 247 13.89 -67.00 45.11
CA ILE A 247 14.15 -68.44 44.88
C ILE A 247 15.39 -68.64 43.99
N ASN A 248 15.49 -67.93 42.87
CA ASN A 248 16.63 -68.02 41.95
C ASN A 248 17.95 -67.59 42.61
N ILE A 249 17.92 -66.55 43.45
CA ILE A 249 19.08 -66.10 44.23
C ILE A 249 19.49 -67.18 45.24
N LEU A 250 18.54 -67.77 45.96
CA LEU A 250 18.81 -68.83 46.94
C LEU A 250 19.39 -70.07 46.28
N HIS A 251 18.81 -70.55 45.17
CA HIS A 251 19.35 -71.66 44.39
C HIS A 251 20.81 -71.41 43.96
N SER A 252 21.10 -70.21 43.44
CA SER A 252 22.46 -69.84 43.01
C SER A 252 23.45 -69.85 44.18
N LYS A 253 23.06 -69.35 45.35
CA LYS A 253 23.89 -69.33 46.55
C LYS A 253 24.10 -70.72 47.14
N ILE A 254 23.05 -71.53 47.23
CA ILE A 254 23.13 -72.93 47.71
C ILE A 254 24.07 -73.73 46.81
N HIS A 255 23.95 -73.57 45.49
CA HIS A 255 24.86 -74.20 44.53
C HIS A 255 26.31 -73.77 44.75
N ALA A 256 26.56 -72.46 44.90
CA ALA A 256 27.91 -71.94 45.17
C ALA A 256 28.52 -72.50 46.47
N LEU A 257 27.74 -72.53 47.56
CA LEU A 257 28.17 -73.11 48.84
C LEU A 257 28.37 -74.63 48.75
N ALA A 258 27.58 -75.34 47.93
CA ALA A 258 27.78 -76.76 47.70
C ALA A 258 29.11 -77.04 46.98
N THR A 259 29.45 -76.24 45.97
CA THR A 259 30.75 -76.29 45.28
C THR A 259 31.91 -75.96 46.24
N GLU A 260 31.77 -74.90 47.04
CA GLU A 260 32.77 -74.51 48.05
C GLU A 260 33.01 -75.62 49.08
N ARG A 261 31.94 -76.21 49.61
CA ARG A 261 31.99 -77.36 50.52
C ARG A 261 32.77 -78.52 49.92
N ASP A 262 32.56 -78.82 48.64
CA ASP A 262 33.23 -79.94 47.97
C ASP A 262 34.73 -79.66 47.78
N HIS A 263 35.13 -78.42 47.44
CA HIS A 263 36.53 -78.00 47.42
C HIS A 263 37.20 -78.05 48.79
N ILE A 264 36.50 -77.64 49.85
CA ILE A 264 37.00 -77.74 51.23
C ILE A 264 37.21 -79.21 51.60
N ARG A 265 36.29 -80.11 51.20
CA ARG A 265 36.42 -81.56 51.42
C ARG A 265 37.65 -82.15 50.70
N GLU A 266 37.89 -81.75 49.46
CA GLU A 266 39.09 -82.14 48.70
C GLU A 266 40.36 -81.64 49.39
N SER A 267 40.39 -80.37 49.79
CA SER A 267 41.51 -79.76 50.51
C SER A 267 41.80 -80.46 51.85
N PHE A 268 40.75 -80.83 52.58
CA PHE A 268 40.84 -81.64 53.80
C PHE A 268 41.47 -83.01 53.54
N ASN A 269 41.03 -83.70 52.48
CA ASN A 269 41.57 -85.01 52.11
C ASN A 269 43.06 -84.93 51.74
N HIS A 270 43.47 -83.89 51.01
CA HIS A 270 44.88 -83.63 50.70
C HIS A 270 45.70 -83.40 51.96
N LEU A 271 45.24 -82.51 52.85
CA LEU A 271 45.95 -82.17 54.08
C LEU A 271 46.03 -83.38 55.04
N LYS A 272 44.97 -84.19 55.16
CA LYS A 272 44.96 -85.39 56.01
C LYS A 272 46.04 -86.39 55.56
N ASN A 273 46.15 -86.63 54.26
CA ASN A 273 47.05 -87.61 53.66
C ASN A 273 48.50 -87.10 53.51
N GLU A 274 48.78 -85.84 53.84
CA GLU A 274 50.14 -85.27 53.81
C GLU A 274 51.05 -85.98 54.84
N GLN A 275 52.13 -86.61 54.39
CA GLN A 275 53.09 -87.23 55.30
C GLN A 275 54.09 -86.19 55.82
N VAL A 276 54.19 -86.05 57.14
CA VAL A 276 55.23 -85.22 57.77
C VAL A 276 56.54 -85.99 57.66
N GLN A 277 57.48 -85.47 56.86
CA GLN A 277 58.79 -86.11 56.72
C GLN A 277 59.64 -85.87 57.97
N ASP A 278 60.37 -86.89 58.37
CA ASP A 278 61.33 -86.91 59.47
C ASP A 278 62.70 -86.33 59.07
N THR A 279 62.84 -85.92 57.82
CA THR A 279 64.08 -85.41 57.23
C THR A 279 63.86 -84.04 56.60
N CYS A 280 64.82 -83.13 56.80
CA CYS A 280 64.78 -81.80 56.22
C CYS A 280 64.84 -81.89 54.69
N ARG A 281 63.85 -81.31 53.99
CA ARG A 281 63.72 -81.35 52.53
C ARG A 281 64.92 -80.77 51.77
N VAL A 282 65.72 -79.93 52.42
CA VAL A 282 66.88 -79.22 51.83
C VAL A 282 68.20 -79.92 52.15
N CYS A 283 68.48 -80.19 53.43
CA CYS A 283 69.78 -80.74 53.87
C CYS A 283 69.75 -82.25 54.18
N LYS A 284 68.58 -82.91 54.10
CA LYS A 284 68.36 -84.35 54.34
C LYS A 284 68.80 -84.86 55.72
N GLN A 285 69.07 -83.98 56.67
CA GLN A 285 69.31 -84.36 58.06
C GLN A 285 68.00 -84.69 58.77
N THR A 286 68.05 -85.62 59.72
CA THR A 286 66.93 -85.97 60.61
C THR A 286 66.52 -84.74 61.42
N LEU A 287 65.24 -84.39 61.34
CA LEU A 287 64.67 -83.28 62.09
C LEU A 287 64.66 -83.63 63.59
N GLN A 288 64.94 -82.66 64.46
CA GLN A 288 64.85 -82.84 65.90
C GLN A 288 63.38 -83.04 66.33
N ASP A 289 63.15 -83.80 67.40
CA ASP A 289 61.82 -84.20 67.87
C ASP A 289 60.89 -82.98 68.12
N GLU A 290 61.43 -81.85 68.60
CA GLU A 290 60.64 -80.61 68.78
C GLU A 290 60.15 -80.01 67.45
N ALA A 291 60.93 -80.13 66.36
CA ALA A 291 60.57 -79.61 65.05
C ALA A 291 59.48 -80.46 64.38
N ILE A 292 59.54 -81.80 64.54
CA ILE A 292 58.49 -82.72 64.07
C ILE A 292 57.19 -82.49 64.85
N ALA A 293 57.27 -82.26 66.16
CA ALA A 293 56.12 -81.93 66.99
C ALA A 293 55.47 -80.60 66.58
N ALA A 294 56.26 -79.56 66.28
CA ALA A 294 55.76 -78.27 65.81
C ALA A 294 55.03 -78.37 64.45
N VAL A 295 55.58 -79.13 63.49
CA VAL A 295 54.94 -79.35 62.17
C VAL A 295 53.65 -80.15 62.29
N ASN A 296 53.59 -81.16 63.17
CA ASN A 296 52.36 -81.89 63.44
C ASN A 296 51.31 -81.01 64.13
N ALA A 297 51.70 -80.16 65.08
CA ALA A 297 50.80 -79.20 65.73
C ALA A 297 50.26 -78.16 64.73
N GLU A 298 51.10 -77.66 63.81
CA GLU A 298 50.68 -76.75 62.74
C GLU A 298 49.72 -77.44 61.76
N LYS A 299 50.00 -78.68 61.36
CA LYS A 299 49.10 -79.50 60.52
C LYS A 299 47.74 -79.71 61.20
N GLU A 300 47.73 -79.98 62.50
CA GLU A 300 46.52 -80.14 63.29
C GLU A 300 45.74 -78.82 63.41
N GLN A 301 46.42 -77.69 63.57
CA GLN A 301 45.81 -76.36 63.53
C GLN A 301 45.15 -76.07 62.17
N ARG A 302 45.83 -76.37 61.05
CA ARG A 302 45.27 -76.24 59.70
C ARG A 302 44.08 -77.17 59.48
N ILE A 303 44.13 -78.41 59.99
CA ILE A 303 43.00 -79.34 59.97
C ILE A 303 41.79 -78.76 60.73
N ASN A 304 42.01 -78.17 61.90
CA ASN A 304 40.94 -77.55 62.70
C ASN A 304 40.37 -76.30 62.01
N GLN A 305 41.20 -75.51 61.34
CA GLN A 305 40.74 -74.37 60.51
C GLN A 305 39.87 -74.83 59.34
N ILE A 306 40.29 -75.87 58.61
CA ILE A 306 39.51 -76.43 57.49
C ILE A 306 38.18 -77.03 57.98
N LYS A 307 38.18 -77.72 59.13
CA LYS A 307 36.93 -78.23 59.75
C LYS A 307 35.99 -77.09 60.14
N ALA A 308 36.52 -76.01 60.72
CA ALA A 308 35.72 -74.85 61.09
C ALA A 308 35.14 -74.15 59.85
N GLN A 309 35.92 -74.02 58.77
CA GLN A 309 35.44 -73.50 57.48
C GLN A 309 34.37 -74.39 56.86
N PHE A 310 34.58 -75.72 56.87
CA PHE A 310 33.60 -76.69 56.38
C PHE A 310 32.28 -76.58 57.14
N GLN A 311 32.34 -76.54 58.48
CA GLN A 311 31.14 -76.43 59.31
C GLN A 311 30.39 -75.12 59.03
N ARG A 312 31.12 -74.00 58.89
CA ARG A 312 30.53 -72.70 58.55
C ARG A 312 29.78 -72.73 57.22
N VAL A 313 30.39 -73.27 56.16
CA VAL A 313 29.74 -73.37 54.83
C VAL A 313 28.52 -74.29 54.88
N VAL A 314 28.56 -75.36 55.66
CA VAL A 314 27.41 -76.26 55.87
C VAL A 314 26.29 -75.56 56.63
N ASP A 315 26.60 -74.82 57.69
CA ASP A 315 25.60 -74.08 58.48
C ASP A 315 24.98 -72.94 57.66
N GLU A 316 25.79 -72.16 56.95
CA GLU A 316 25.31 -71.09 56.05
C GLU A 316 24.42 -71.65 54.94
N ARG A 317 24.80 -72.80 54.35
CA ARG A 317 23.97 -73.47 53.34
C ARG A 317 22.64 -73.95 53.93
N LYS A 318 22.65 -74.55 55.12
CA LYS A 318 21.45 -75.07 55.78
C LYS A 318 20.45 -73.94 56.05
N VAL A 319 20.92 -72.77 56.50
CA VAL A 319 20.06 -71.59 56.68
C VAL A 319 19.40 -71.16 55.37
N LEU A 320 20.12 -71.19 54.25
CA LEU A 320 19.54 -70.85 52.95
C LEU A 320 18.59 -71.93 52.41
N GLU A 321 18.84 -73.21 52.71
CA GLU A 321 17.92 -74.32 52.40
C GLU A 321 16.62 -74.22 53.19
N GLU A 322 16.70 -73.93 54.50
CA GLU A 322 15.52 -73.68 55.35
C GLU A 322 14.73 -72.46 54.87
N GLU A 323 15.40 -71.38 54.44
CA GLU A 323 14.72 -70.22 53.84
C GLU A 323 14.03 -70.59 52.52
N LEU A 324 14.70 -71.37 51.66
CA LEU A 324 14.15 -71.81 50.37
C LEU A 324 12.91 -72.69 50.55
N GLU A 325 12.86 -73.55 51.56
CA GLU A 325 11.70 -74.39 51.89
C GLU A 325 10.45 -73.58 52.25
N THR A 326 10.61 -72.33 52.72
CA THR A 326 9.49 -71.44 53.02
C THR A 326 8.90 -70.74 51.79
N LEU A 327 9.54 -70.88 50.63
CA LEU A 327 9.16 -70.20 49.40
C LEU A 327 8.63 -71.19 48.36
N GLU A 328 7.50 -70.86 47.76
CA GLU A 328 6.92 -71.65 46.66
C GLU A 328 7.07 -70.91 45.34
N TYR A 329 7.54 -71.60 44.31
CA TYR A 329 7.68 -71.03 42.97
C TYR A 329 6.29 -70.81 42.35
N VAL A 330 6.05 -69.60 41.85
CA VAL A 330 4.77 -69.22 41.24
C VAL A 330 4.92 -69.13 39.72
N ASP A 331 4.30 -70.05 38.97
CA ASP A 331 4.24 -69.95 37.50
C ASP A 331 3.27 -68.84 37.08
N VAL A 332 3.76 -67.87 36.31
CA VAL A 332 3.00 -66.71 35.82
C VAL A 332 2.90 -66.66 34.29
N SER A 333 3.23 -67.75 33.60
CA SER A 333 3.27 -67.79 32.13
C SER A 333 1.91 -67.46 31.50
N GLU A 334 0.82 -67.96 32.08
CA GLU A 334 -0.54 -67.70 31.59
C GLU A 334 -0.97 -66.24 31.83
N GLN A 335 -0.60 -65.67 32.98
CA GLN A 335 -0.86 -64.28 33.37
C GLN A 335 -0.13 -63.33 32.42
N LEU A 336 1.14 -63.59 32.13
CA LEU A 336 1.94 -62.80 31.18
C LEU A 336 1.35 -62.83 29.77
N GLU A 337 0.87 -63.99 29.31
CA GLU A 337 0.20 -64.09 28.01
C GLU A 337 -1.13 -63.32 27.98
N LYS A 338 -1.93 -63.40 29.05
CA LYS A 338 -3.16 -62.59 29.17
C LYS A 338 -2.86 -61.09 29.17
N ALA A 339 -1.83 -60.65 29.89
CA ALA A 339 -1.41 -59.24 29.89
C ALA A 339 -0.98 -58.79 28.49
N ARG A 340 -0.24 -59.63 27.75
CA ARG A 340 0.16 -59.39 26.35
C ARG A 340 -1.05 -59.21 25.43
N LEU A 341 -2.03 -60.12 25.50
CA LEU A 341 -3.27 -60.06 24.71
C LEU A 341 -4.13 -58.84 25.05
N LEU A 342 -4.19 -58.44 26.32
CA LEU A 342 -4.85 -57.20 26.72
C LEU A 342 -4.14 -55.97 26.15
N GLN A 343 -2.80 -55.95 26.17
CA GLN A 343 -2.04 -54.85 25.60
C GLN A 343 -2.23 -54.74 24.07
N GLU A 344 -2.33 -55.86 23.36
CA GLU A 344 -2.67 -55.88 21.93
C GLU A 344 -4.05 -55.26 21.63
N LYS A 345 -5.02 -55.37 22.56
CA LYS A 345 -6.33 -54.70 22.45
C LYS A 345 -6.29 -53.23 22.86
N ILE A 346 -5.47 -52.87 23.84
CA ILE A 346 -5.32 -51.48 24.33
C ILE A 346 -4.67 -50.59 23.27
N ASN A 347 -3.60 -51.06 22.61
CA ASN A 347 -2.83 -50.28 21.63
C ASN A 347 -3.70 -49.60 20.54
N PRO A 348 -4.62 -50.30 19.83
CA PRO A 348 -5.46 -49.66 18.82
C PRO A 348 -6.44 -48.63 19.42
N ILE A 349 -6.95 -48.87 20.64
CA ILE A 349 -7.86 -47.92 21.31
C ILE A 349 -7.12 -46.64 21.68
N GLU A 350 -5.91 -46.74 22.25
CA GLU A 350 -5.06 -45.59 22.55
C GLU A 350 -4.71 -44.80 21.28
N TYR A 351 -4.45 -45.50 20.17
CA TYR A 351 -4.21 -44.88 18.87
C TYR A 351 -5.43 -44.09 18.37
N GLU A 352 -6.64 -44.66 18.43
CA GLU A 352 -7.87 -43.95 18.05
C GLU A 352 -8.16 -42.75 18.98
N ILE A 353 -7.96 -42.88 20.29
CA ILE A 353 -8.07 -41.75 21.23
C ILE A 353 -7.08 -40.64 20.87
N SER A 354 -5.86 -40.99 20.43
CA SER A 354 -4.88 -40.00 19.98
C SER A 354 -5.36 -39.22 18.75
N LYS A 355 -6.09 -39.86 17.83
CA LYS A 355 -6.71 -39.19 16.66
C LYS A 355 -7.78 -38.19 17.08
N HIS A 356 -8.61 -38.51 18.08
CA HIS A 356 -9.59 -37.56 18.61
C HIS A 356 -8.92 -36.29 19.17
N ARG A 357 -7.78 -36.44 19.84
CA ARG A 357 -7.01 -35.27 20.32
C ARG A 357 -6.44 -34.44 19.17
N GLN A 358 -5.92 -35.10 18.12
CA GLN A 358 -5.43 -34.43 16.92
C GLN A 358 -6.55 -33.69 16.19
N LEU A 359 -7.73 -34.31 16.08
CA LEU A 359 -8.91 -33.70 15.46
C LEU A 359 -9.35 -32.46 16.23
N LYS A 360 -9.45 -32.52 17.56
CA LYS A 360 -9.80 -31.35 18.37
C LYS A 360 -8.82 -30.19 18.17
N ALA A 361 -7.53 -30.49 18.12
CA ALA A 361 -6.50 -29.48 17.83
C ALA A 361 -6.62 -28.91 16.40
N LEU A 362 -7.10 -29.70 15.44
CA LEU A 362 -7.37 -29.26 14.08
C LEU A 362 -8.64 -28.39 14.00
N GLU A 363 -9.71 -28.73 14.73
CA GLU A 363 -10.92 -27.90 14.86
C GLU A 363 -10.58 -26.51 15.39
N GLU A 364 -9.78 -26.43 16.46
CA GLU A 364 -9.32 -25.16 17.02
C GLU A 364 -8.52 -24.33 15.99
N GLN A 365 -7.70 -24.99 15.16
CA GLN A 365 -6.98 -24.34 14.07
C GLN A 365 -7.90 -23.86 12.93
N VAL A 366 -8.94 -24.61 12.60
CA VAL A 366 -9.94 -24.21 11.60
C VAL A 366 -10.66 -22.96 12.08
N VAL A 367 -11.15 -22.94 13.33
CA VAL A 367 -11.82 -21.77 13.91
C VAL A 367 -10.91 -20.55 13.90
N ALA A 368 -9.64 -20.69 14.31
CA ALA A 368 -8.68 -19.58 14.28
C ALA A 368 -8.42 -19.08 12.84
N ALA A 369 -8.35 -19.98 11.86
CA ALA A 369 -8.17 -19.61 10.45
C ALA A 369 -9.39 -18.86 9.89
N GLU A 370 -10.60 -19.29 10.22
CA GLU A 370 -11.86 -18.63 9.81
C GLU A 370 -11.98 -17.21 10.39
N VAL A 371 -11.61 -17.04 11.67
CA VAL A 371 -11.57 -15.71 12.30
C VAL A 371 -10.59 -14.80 11.57
N ASN A 372 -9.36 -15.27 11.32
CA ASN A 372 -8.35 -14.49 10.60
C ASN A 372 -8.76 -14.17 9.15
N GLU A 373 -9.38 -15.10 8.44
CA GLU A 373 -9.93 -14.87 7.10
C GLU A 373 -10.97 -13.75 7.12
N LYS A 374 -11.91 -13.82 8.06
CA LYS A 374 -12.97 -12.81 8.23
C LYS A 374 -12.41 -11.44 8.57
N GLU A 375 -11.50 -11.34 9.55
CA GLU A 375 -10.88 -10.07 9.95
C GLU A 375 -10.06 -9.45 8.81
N THR A 376 -9.37 -10.28 8.03
CA THR A 376 -8.61 -9.82 6.85
C THR A 376 -9.55 -9.29 5.77
N LEU A 377 -10.67 -9.97 5.52
CA LEU A 377 -11.69 -9.54 4.58
C LEU A 377 -12.36 -8.23 5.00
N GLU A 378 -12.70 -8.08 6.28
CA GLU A 378 -13.27 -6.84 6.83
C GLU A 378 -12.31 -5.66 6.63
N SER A 379 -11.02 -5.86 6.92
CA SER A 379 -9.97 -4.86 6.72
C SER A 379 -9.77 -4.50 5.24
N LEU A 380 -9.86 -5.49 4.35
CA LEU A 380 -9.79 -5.29 2.89
C LEU A 380 -10.97 -4.44 2.40
N ASN A 381 -12.19 -4.82 2.80
CA ASN A 381 -13.42 -4.12 2.44
C ASN A 381 -13.42 -2.68 2.98
N GLU A 382 -12.87 -2.44 4.17
CA GLU A 382 -12.69 -1.10 4.70
C GLU A 382 -11.79 -0.24 3.81
N SER A 383 -10.65 -0.78 3.35
CA SER A 383 -9.76 -0.05 2.44
C SER A 383 -10.40 0.21 1.08
N ILE A 384 -11.16 -0.75 0.55
CA ILE A 384 -11.93 -0.57 -0.69
C ILE A 384 -12.95 0.55 -0.53
N PHE A 385 -13.75 0.50 0.55
CA PHE A 385 -14.76 1.52 0.85
C PHE A 385 -14.16 2.92 0.95
N ILE A 386 -13.01 3.07 1.60
CA ILE A 386 -12.33 4.37 1.73
C ILE A 386 -11.86 4.88 0.36
N LEU A 387 -11.33 4.00 -0.50
CA LEU A 387 -10.92 4.40 -1.86
C LEU A 387 -12.11 4.84 -2.72
N ASP A 388 -13.24 4.13 -2.64
CA ASP A 388 -14.46 4.50 -3.33
C ASP A 388 -15.00 5.84 -2.80
N ALA A 389 -15.00 6.03 -1.49
CA ALA A 389 -15.38 7.31 -0.88
C ALA A 389 -14.48 8.47 -1.33
N ILE A 390 -13.16 8.26 -1.46
CA ILE A 390 -12.24 9.28 -1.97
C ILE A 390 -12.52 9.60 -3.45
N LYS A 391 -12.83 8.58 -4.25
CA LYS A 391 -13.20 8.76 -5.67
C LYS A 391 -14.48 9.61 -5.77
N ASP A 392 -15.49 9.28 -4.99
CA ASP A 392 -16.76 10.00 -4.96
C ASP A 392 -16.57 11.43 -4.43
N PHE A 393 -15.72 11.61 -3.42
CA PHE A 393 -15.33 12.94 -2.94
C PHE A 393 -14.73 13.79 -4.06
N LYS A 394 -13.74 13.27 -4.81
CA LYS A 394 -13.10 14.03 -5.90
C LYS A 394 -14.07 14.36 -7.03
N ALA A 395 -14.98 13.45 -7.36
CA ALA A 395 -16.03 13.70 -8.33
C ALA A 395 -16.98 14.81 -7.85
N LYS A 396 -17.40 14.75 -6.59
CA LYS A 396 -18.29 15.76 -5.98
C LYS A 396 -17.60 17.12 -5.82
N GLU A 397 -16.33 17.14 -5.47
CA GLU A 397 -15.49 18.34 -5.42
C GLU A 397 -15.46 19.02 -6.79
N ALA A 398 -15.21 18.26 -7.86
CA ALA A 398 -15.23 18.78 -9.22
C ALA A 398 -16.62 19.34 -9.60
N GLU A 399 -17.70 18.62 -9.27
CA GLU A 399 -19.09 19.08 -9.52
C GLU A 399 -19.40 20.40 -8.79
N LEU A 400 -19.01 20.52 -7.51
CA LEU A 400 -19.21 21.74 -6.74
C LEU A 400 -18.37 22.89 -7.26
N GLN A 401 -17.15 22.62 -7.71
CA GLN A 401 -16.30 23.61 -8.35
C GLN A 401 -16.95 24.13 -9.65
N VAL A 402 -17.57 23.26 -10.45
CA VAL A 402 -18.36 23.67 -11.62
C VAL A 402 -19.51 24.58 -11.21
N LYS A 403 -20.28 24.22 -10.17
CA LYS A 403 -21.40 25.07 -9.74
C LYS A 403 -20.93 26.48 -9.33
N LYS A 404 -19.77 26.58 -8.66
CA LYS A 404 -19.15 27.88 -8.35
C LYS A 404 -18.77 28.65 -9.60
N VAL A 405 -18.12 27.99 -10.57
CA VAL A 405 -17.74 28.60 -11.84
C VAL A 405 -18.96 29.00 -12.67
N GLN A 406 -19.97 28.16 -12.74
CA GLN A 406 -21.24 28.40 -13.44
C GLN A 406 -21.94 29.64 -12.88
N GLY A 407 -21.85 29.89 -11.57
CA GLY A 407 -22.37 31.09 -10.93
C GLY A 407 -21.63 32.38 -11.28
N LEU A 408 -20.50 32.31 -11.99
CA LEU A 408 -19.79 33.48 -12.50
C LEU A 408 -20.41 34.00 -13.81
N PHE A 409 -21.14 33.14 -14.53
CA PHE A 409 -21.69 33.44 -15.85
C PHE A 409 -23.18 33.79 -15.74
N GLU A 410 -23.60 34.81 -16.51
CA GLU A 410 -24.99 35.24 -16.61
C GLU A 410 -25.73 34.45 -17.69
N ASN A 411 -25.11 34.24 -18.86
CA ASN A 411 -25.75 33.60 -20.03
C ASN A 411 -25.01 32.35 -20.52
N LEU A 412 -23.79 32.11 -20.03
CA LEU A 412 -22.99 30.96 -20.44
C LEU A 412 -23.12 29.79 -19.48
N SER A 413 -22.97 28.58 -20.02
CA SER A 413 -22.86 27.36 -19.22
C SER A 413 -21.60 26.57 -19.56
N ILE A 414 -21.09 25.79 -18.61
CA ILE A 414 -19.88 24.98 -18.81
C ILE A 414 -20.24 23.50 -18.81
N LYS A 415 -19.87 22.82 -19.89
CA LYS A 415 -19.91 21.36 -20.01
C LYS A 415 -18.52 20.79 -19.69
N LEU A 416 -18.45 19.97 -18.64
CA LEU A 416 -17.21 19.31 -18.20
C LEU A 416 -17.04 17.87 -18.65
N PHE A 417 -18.10 17.24 -19.16
CA PHE A 417 -18.06 15.85 -19.58
C PHE A 417 -18.75 15.69 -20.92
N GLU A 418 -18.17 14.85 -21.76
CA GLU A 418 -18.76 14.39 -23.00
C GLU A 418 -18.92 12.89 -22.98
N GLU A 419 -20.16 12.43 -23.18
CA GLU A 419 -20.45 11.02 -23.35
C GLU A 419 -19.83 10.52 -24.66
N VAL A 420 -18.97 9.51 -24.55
CA VAL A 420 -18.38 8.83 -25.69
C VAL A 420 -19.45 7.91 -26.28
N LYS A 421 -20.07 8.34 -27.38
CA LYS A 421 -21.20 7.64 -28.04
C LYS A 421 -20.98 6.14 -28.31
N THR A 422 -19.74 5.69 -28.44
CA THR A 422 -19.40 4.28 -28.70
C THR A 422 -19.30 3.42 -27.45
N THR A 423 -18.93 4.00 -26.30
CA THR A 423 -18.70 3.26 -25.04
C THR A 423 -19.70 3.63 -23.94
N GLY A 424 -20.41 4.76 -24.08
CA GLY A 424 -21.24 5.35 -23.03
C GLY A 424 -20.44 5.93 -21.86
N GLU A 425 -19.11 6.00 -21.96
CA GLU A 425 -18.25 6.53 -20.90
C GLU A 425 -18.15 8.05 -20.99
N ASP A 426 -18.19 8.73 -19.83
CA ASP A 426 -17.97 10.18 -19.76
C ASP A 426 -16.48 10.51 -19.87
N LYS A 427 -16.11 11.25 -20.91
CA LYS A 427 -14.77 11.81 -21.07
C LYS A 427 -14.72 13.24 -20.50
N PRO A 428 -13.73 13.56 -19.65
CA PRO A 428 -13.50 14.94 -19.21
C PRO A 428 -13.28 15.88 -20.41
N THR A 429 -13.95 17.02 -20.40
CA THR A 429 -13.82 18.11 -21.38
C THR A 429 -14.00 19.46 -20.70
N PHE A 430 -13.87 20.55 -21.45
CA PHE A 430 -14.26 21.88 -21.01
C PHE A 430 -14.80 22.62 -22.23
N ILE A 431 -16.13 22.77 -22.29
CA ILE A 431 -16.80 23.44 -23.40
C ILE A 431 -17.72 24.50 -22.82
N VAL A 432 -17.48 25.75 -23.20
CA VAL A 432 -18.40 26.86 -22.95
C VAL A 432 -19.56 26.73 -23.93
N GLN A 433 -20.77 26.88 -23.41
CA GLN A 433 -22.02 26.82 -24.14
C GLN A 433 -22.83 28.10 -23.90
N MET A 434 -23.66 28.47 -24.86
CA MET A 434 -24.66 29.53 -24.70
C MET A 434 -25.99 28.99 -25.24
N ASP A 435 -27.05 29.14 -24.47
CA ASP A 435 -28.38 28.59 -24.80
C ASP A 435 -28.36 27.10 -25.19
N GLY A 436 -27.50 26.31 -24.53
CA GLY A 436 -27.32 24.87 -24.77
C GLY A 436 -26.52 24.50 -26.02
N LYS A 437 -25.96 25.46 -26.75
CA LYS A 437 -25.10 25.23 -27.93
C LYS A 437 -23.63 25.39 -27.58
N ASP A 438 -22.78 24.47 -28.01
CA ASP A 438 -21.32 24.57 -27.87
C ASP A 438 -20.79 25.83 -28.58
N TYR A 439 -19.78 26.50 -28.03
CA TYR A 439 -19.20 27.73 -28.59
C TYR A 439 -18.91 27.65 -30.10
N LEU A 440 -18.35 26.53 -30.58
CA LEU A 440 -18.03 26.32 -32.00
C LEU A 440 -19.26 26.22 -32.92
N LYS A 441 -20.47 26.02 -32.35
CA LYS A 441 -21.75 25.95 -33.07
C LYS A 441 -22.54 27.26 -32.98
N LEU A 442 -22.03 28.26 -32.26
CA LEU A 442 -22.64 29.57 -32.15
C LEU A 442 -22.43 30.37 -33.44
N SER A 443 -23.37 31.26 -33.77
CA SER A 443 -23.18 32.30 -34.79
C SER A 443 -22.10 33.29 -34.35
N PHE A 444 -21.53 34.04 -35.30
CA PHE A 444 -20.48 35.02 -34.99
C PHE A 444 -20.90 36.06 -33.92
N SER A 445 -22.15 36.51 -33.97
CA SER A 445 -22.70 37.43 -32.96
C SER A 445 -22.85 36.80 -31.57
N GLU A 446 -23.15 35.50 -31.52
CA GLU A 446 -23.28 34.72 -30.29
C GLU A 446 -21.89 34.41 -29.72
N GLN A 447 -20.91 34.07 -30.58
CA GLN A 447 -19.50 33.88 -30.19
C GLN A 447 -18.90 35.15 -29.58
N THR A 448 -19.14 36.30 -30.21
CA THR A 448 -18.63 37.57 -29.70
C THR A 448 -19.22 37.91 -28.34
N ARG A 449 -20.53 37.70 -28.15
CA ARG A 449 -21.18 37.88 -26.84
C ARG A 449 -20.65 36.93 -25.78
N ALA A 450 -20.48 35.65 -26.12
CA ALA A 450 -19.87 34.68 -25.22
C ALA A 450 -18.44 35.07 -24.83
N GLY A 451 -17.64 35.55 -25.79
CA GLY A 451 -16.29 36.04 -25.52
C GLY A 451 -16.24 37.24 -24.61
N LEU A 452 -17.15 38.21 -24.79
CA LEU A 452 -17.25 39.38 -23.92
C LEU A 452 -17.58 38.97 -22.47
N GLU A 453 -18.50 38.04 -22.29
CA GLU A 453 -18.86 37.56 -20.95
C GLU A 453 -17.72 36.76 -20.30
N VAL A 454 -17.06 35.84 -21.02
CA VAL A 454 -15.88 35.13 -20.51
C VAL A 454 -14.78 36.09 -20.09
N ARG A 455 -14.53 37.10 -20.91
CA ARG A 455 -13.53 38.12 -20.66
C ARG A 455 -13.86 38.95 -19.41
N ASP A 456 -15.11 39.36 -19.22
CA ASP A 456 -15.52 40.10 -18.02
C ASP A 456 -15.41 39.24 -16.74
N VAL A 457 -15.74 37.95 -16.84
CA VAL A 457 -15.50 36.99 -15.75
C VAL A 457 -14.02 36.90 -15.43
N LEU A 458 -13.15 36.73 -16.43
CA LEU A 458 -11.69 36.68 -16.24
C LEU A 458 -11.14 37.98 -15.65
N SER A 459 -11.63 39.13 -16.10
CA SER A 459 -11.24 40.45 -15.58
C SER A 459 -11.59 40.58 -14.11
N THR A 460 -12.83 40.27 -13.75
CA THR A 460 -13.33 40.33 -12.37
C THR A 460 -12.59 39.36 -11.45
N GLN A 461 -12.32 38.14 -11.93
CA GLN A 461 -11.65 37.11 -11.14
C GLN A 461 -10.15 37.41 -10.92
N SER A 462 -9.51 38.11 -11.86
CA SER A 462 -8.08 38.43 -11.79
C SER A 462 -7.79 39.81 -11.18
N ASP A 463 -8.83 40.62 -10.89
CA ASP A 463 -8.70 42.04 -10.52
C ASP A 463 -7.89 42.87 -11.54
N VAL A 464 -7.96 42.48 -12.82
CA VAL A 464 -7.28 43.16 -13.94
C VAL A 464 -8.31 43.70 -14.92
N ILE A 465 -8.33 45.01 -15.10
CA ILE A 465 -9.14 45.70 -16.11
C ILE A 465 -8.20 46.11 -17.25
N ALA A 466 -8.47 45.64 -18.47
CA ALA A 466 -7.67 45.95 -19.65
C ALA A 466 -8.56 46.38 -20.83
N PRO A 467 -8.07 47.12 -21.83
CA PRO A 467 -8.87 47.50 -22.98
C PRO A 467 -9.39 46.27 -23.73
N CYS A 468 -10.57 46.36 -24.34
CA CYS A 468 -11.16 45.30 -25.15
C CYS A 468 -11.29 45.76 -26.61
N PHE A 469 -10.66 45.03 -27.53
CA PHE A 469 -10.78 45.20 -28.97
C PHE A 469 -11.79 44.20 -29.54
N VAL A 470 -12.93 44.71 -29.98
CA VAL A 470 -13.98 43.93 -30.65
C VAL A 470 -13.89 44.16 -32.15
N ASP A 471 -13.39 43.16 -32.87
CA ASP A 471 -13.38 43.18 -34.34
C ASP A 471 -14.73 42.75 -34.93
N ASN A 472 -15.02 43.22 -36.15
CA ASN A 472 -16.29 43.02 -36.84
C ASN A 472 -17.51 43.37 -35.95
N ALA A 473 -17.42 44.48 -35.23
CA ALA A 473 -18.44 44.90 -34.25
C ALA A 473 -19.80 45.19 -34.91
N GLU A 474 -19.90 45.33 -36.24
CA GLU A 474 -21.18 45.41 -36.95
C GLU A 474 -22.06 44.16 -36.78
N THR A 475 -21.44 43.02 -36.43
CA THR A 475 -22.13 41.74 -36.25
C THR A 475 -22.93 41.66 -34.94
N ILE A 476 -22.66 42.57 -33.99
CA ILE A 476 -23.38 42.68 -32.72
C ILE A 476 -24.15 44.01 -32.68
N THR A 477 -25.46 43.94 -32.56
CA THR A 477 -26.31 45.14 -32.52
C THR A 477 -26.50 45.70 -31.11
N LYS A 478 -26.43 44.83 -30.10
CA LYS A 478 -26.50 45.16 -28.68
C LYS A 478 -25.67 44.17 -27.87
N PHE A 479 -24.84 44.67 -26.98
CA PHE A 479 -24.04 43.88 -26.04
C PHE A 479 -23.77 44.71 -24.79
N LYS A 480 -23.44 44.04 -23.68
CA LYS A 480 -22.96 44.68 -22.44
C LYS A 480 -21.55 45.17 -22.70
N GLU A 481 -21.29 46.46 -22.47
CA GLU A 481 -19.94 47.00 -22.61
C GLU A 481 -19.01 46.33 -21.59
N PRO A 482 -17.80 45.92 -22.03
CA PRO A 482 -16.83 45.30 -21.13
C PRO A 482 -16.35 46.30 -20.07
N ASN A 483 -15.87 45.81 -18.93
CA ASN A 483 -15.20 46.71 -17.99
C ASN A 483 -13.89 47.27 -18.58
N GLY A 484 -13.63 48.57 -18.41
CA GLY A 484 -12.48 49.25 -19.01
C GLY A 484 -12.79 49.86 -20.39
N GLN A 485 -11.74 50.18 -21.16
CA GLN A 485 -11.90 50.79 -22.49
C GLN A 485 -12.48 49.80 -23.51
N LEU A 486 -13.39 50.27 -24.35
CA LEU A 486 -13.95 49.53 -25.47
C LEU A 486 -13.46 50.12 -26.80
N ILE A 487 -12.76 49.30 -27.57
CA ILE A 487 -12.29 49.63 -28.92
C ILE A 487 -13.06 48.74 -29.89
N THR A 488 -13.81 49.35 -30.82
CA THR A 488 -14.61 48.61 -31.81
C THR A 488 -14.10 48.87 -33.20
N SER A 489 -13.96 47.81 -34.00
CA SER A 489 -13.71 47.89 -35.44
C SER A 489 -14.99 47.55 -36.18
N ARG A 490 -15.50 48.48 -36.99
CA ARG A 490 -16.79 48.36 -37.68
C ARG A 490 -16.68 48.62 -39.17
N VAL A 491 -17.28 47.75 -39.97
CA VAL A 491 -17.39 47.94 -41.42
C VAL A 491 -18.43 49.02 -41.74
N VAL A 492 -18.03 50.00 -42.54
CA VAL A 492 -18.91 51.00 -43.14
C VAL A 492 -18.57 51.10 -44.62
N GLU A 493 -19.52 50.73 -45.48
CA GLU A 493 -19.35 50.67 -46.93
C GLU A 493 -18.85 52.02 -47.49
N GLY A 494 -17.79 51.98 -48.31
CA GLY A 494 -17.21 53.16 -48.96
C GLY A 494 -16.48 54.13 -48.03
N LYS A 495 -16.38 53.86 -46.72
CA LYS A 495 -15.73 54.74 -45.76
C LYS A 495 -14.22 54.50 -45.71
N GLU A 496 -13.42 55.55 -45.85
CA GLU A 496 -11.99 55.49 -45.53
C GLU A 496 -11.78 55.35 -44.01
N LEU A 497 -10.59 54.93 -43.60
CA LEU A 497 -10.27 54.72 -42.18
C LEU A 497 -10.50 56.00 -41.37
N GLU A 498 -11.41 55.92 -40.42
CA GLU A 498 -11.72 56.97 -39.47
C GLU A 498 -11.67 56.40 -38.05
N VAL A 499 -11.02 57.12 -37.14
CA VAL A 499 -11.02 56.80 -35.72
C VAL A 499 -11.74 57.90 -34.97
N SER A 500 -12.78 57.52 -34.24
CA SER A 500 -13.58 58.40 -33.38
C SER A 500 -13.43 57.93 -31.95
N SER A 501 -13.09 58.84 -31.04
CA SER A 501 -12.87 58.55 -29.62
C SER A 501 -13.81 59.43 -28.81
N GLU A 502 -14.61 58.79 -27.96
CA GLU A 502 -15.68 59.38 -27.14
C GLU A 502 -15.36 59.24 -25.65
#